data_AF-A0A432R3G5-F1
#
_entry.id   AF-A0A432R3G5-F1
#
_cell.length_a   1.000
_cell.length_b   1.000
_cell.length_c   1.000
_cell.angle_alpha   90.00
_cell.angle_beta   90.00
_cell.angle_gamma   90.00
#
_symmetry.space_group_name_H-M   'P 1'
#
loop_
_entity.id
_entity.type
_entity.pdbx_description
1 polymer ?
#
loop_
_entity_poly.entity_id
_entity_poly.type
_entity_poly.pdbx_seq_one_letter_code
_entity_poly.pdbx_strand_id
1 'polypeptide(L)' 'MHCHSLTITAQGRTYVDIAFSIHHSLALVGESGSGKSLTLKALLGMLPKGFEAKMVCESDFP' A
#
# COMPACT_ATOMS: atom_id res chain seq x y z
N MET A 1 8.43 -1.29 10.79
CA MET A 1 7.70 -0.35 9.91
C MET A 1 6.23 -0.37 10.27
N HIS A 2 5.68 0.76 10.67
CA HIS A 2 4.26 0.94 10.95
C HIS A 2 3.67 1.88 9.90
N CYS A 3 2.71 1.40 9.11
CA CYS A 3 1.97 2.24 8.20
C CYS A 3 0.55 2.50 8.73
N HIS A 4 0.35 3.72 9.22
CA HIS A 4 -0.92 4.19 9.79
C HIS A 4 -2.00 4.34 8.73
N SER A 5 -1.61 4.73 7.50
CA SER A 5 -2.51 4.76 6.36
C SER A 5 -1.75 4.55 5.05
N LEU A 6 -2.34 3.76 4.18
CA LEU A 6 -2.01 3.66 2.76
C LEU A 6 -3.31 3.71 1.97
N THR A 7 -3.55 4.85 1.32
CA THR A 7 -4.69 5.03 0.44
C THR A 7 -4.19 5.16 -1.00
N ILE A 8 -4.74 4.35 -1.91
CA ILE A 8 -4.42 4.39 -3.33
C ILE A 8 -5.67 4.75 -4.12
N THR A 9 -5.57 5.82 -4.90
CA THR A 9 -6.67 6.37 -5.69
C THR A 9 -6.32 6.46 -7.17
N ALA A 10 -7.30 6.27 -8.04
CA ALA A 10 -7.21 6.57 -9.47
C ALA A 10 -8.59 6.98 -10.00
N GLN A 11 -8.63 7.96 -10.91
CA GLN A 11 -9.88 8.43 -11.55
C GLN A 11 -11.02 8.75 -10.55
N GLY A 12 -10.67 9.31 -9.38
CA GLY A 12 -11.64 9.64 -8.33
C GLY A 12 -12.19 8.44 -7.53
N ARG A 13 -11.67 7.23 -7.74
CA ARG A 13 -12.01 6.03 -6.95
C ARG A 13 -10.86 5.60 -6.05
N THR A 14 -11.23 5.09 -4.87
CA THR A 14 -10.31 4.44 -3.94
C THR A 14 -10.24 2.95 -4.26
N TYR A 15 -9.03 2.43 -4.43
CA TYR A 15 -8.75 1.01 -4.73
C TYR A 15 -8.18 0.26 -3.52
N VAL A 16 -7.41 0.96 -2.70
CA VAL A 16 -6.82 0.44 -1.47
C VAL A 16 -6.96 1.51 -0.41
N ASP A 17 -7.40 1.11 0.77
CA ASP A 17 -7.41 1.94 1.98
C ASP A 17 -7.16 1.02 3.17
N ILE A 18 -5.90 0.90 3.57
CA ILE A 18 -5.46 -0.06 4.58
C ILE A 18 -4.41 0.54 5.51
N ALA A 19 -4.28 -0.06 6.69
CA ALA A 19 -3.20 0.16 7.63
C ALA A 19 -2.56 -1.19 7.96
N PHE A 20 -1.25 -1.23 8.18
CA PHE A 20 -0.55 -2.47 8.52
C PHE A 20 0.79 -2.19 9.20
N SER A 21 1.29 -3.20 9.90
CA SER A 21 2.55 -3.14 10.62
C SER A 21 3.42 -4.33 10.23
N ILE A 22 4.70 -4.06 9.99
CA ILE A 22 5.71 -5.06 9.65
C ILE A 22 6.79 -5.03 10.74
N HIS A 23 6.79 -6.07 11.57
CA HIS A 23 7.80 -6.30 12.61
C HIS A 23 8.96 -7.17 12.10
N HIS A 24 8.65 -8.25 11.36
CA HIS A 24 9.64 -9.14 10.74
C HIS A 24 9.27 -9.41 9.28
N SER A 25 8.25 -10.24 9.08
CA SER A 25 7.73 -10.63 7.76
C SER A 25 6.21 -10.46 7.74
N LEU A 26 5.68 -9.96 6.63
CA LEU A 26 4.24 -9.81 6.42
C LEU A 26 3.84 -10.49 5.11
N ALA A 27 2.84 -11.37 5.17
CA ALA A 27 2.22 -11.96 4.00
C ALA A 27 0.92 -11.22 3.67
N LEU A 28 0.76 -10.81 2.41
CA LEU A 28 -0.45 -10.17 1.91
C LEU A 28 -1.18 -11.14 0.98
N VAL A 29 -2.31 -11.69 1.44
CA VAL A 29 -3.10 -12.71 0.74
C VAL A 29 -4.52 -12.23 0.45
N GLY A 30 -5.18 -12.83 -0.55
CA GLY A 30 -6.52 -12.46 -0.98
C GLY A 30 -6.79 -12.77 -2.45
N GLU A 31 -8.03 -12.59 -2.90
CA GLU A 31 -8.48 -12.88 -4.27
C GLU A 31 -7.85 -11.97 -5.33
N SER A 32 -7.86 -12.41 -6.60
CA SER A 32 -7.38 -11.56 -7.71
C SER A 32 -8.15 -10.23 -7.74
N GLY A 33 -7.43 -9.12 -7.90
CA GLY A 33 -8.03 -7.78 -7.91
C GLY A 33 -8.19 -7.10 -6.55
N SER A 34 -7.92 -7.79 -5.42
CA SER A 34 -8.08 -7.22 -4.06
C SER A 34 -7.06 -6.13 -3.66
N GLY A 35 -6.26 -5.62 -4.60
CA GLY A 35 -5.29 -4.55 -4.35
C GLY A 35 -3.88 -4.99 -3.93
N LYS A 36 -3.58 -6.29 -3.77
CA LYS A 36 -2.27 -6.78 -3.28
C LYS A 36 -1.05 -6.24 -4.06
N SER A 37 -1.05 -6.42 -5.38
CA SER A 37 0.03 -5.93 -6.23
C SER A 37 0.10 -4.41 -6.27
N LEU A 38 -1.03 -3.73 -6.06
CA LEU A 38 -1.10 -2.28 -6.02
C LEU A 38 -0.50 -1.74 -4.71
N THR A 39 -0.82 -2.37 -3.58
CA THR A 39 -0.19 -2.13 -2.28
C THR A 39 1.33 -2.28 -2.36
N LEU A 40 1.83 -3.41 -2.88
CA LEU A 40 3.27 -3.63 -3.02
C LEU A 40 3.93 -2.59 -3.95
N LYS A 41 3.29 -2.27 -5.09
CA LYS A 41 3.79 -1.23 -6.01
C LYS A 41 3.82 0.15 -5.37
N ALA A 42 2.84 0.51 -4.54
CA ALA A 42 2.85 1.78 -3.81
C ALA A 42 4.02 1.86 -2.82
N LEU A 43 4.26 0.79 -2.07
CA LEU A 43 5.39 0.71 -1.15
C LEU A 43 6.75 0.77 -1.87
N LEU A 44 6.84 0.22 -3.08
CA LEU A 44 8.04 0.26 -3.91
C LEU A 44 8.20 1.55 -4.73
N GLY A 45 7.26 2.49 -4.66
CA GLY A 45 7.28 3.69 -5.51
C GLY A 45 7.07 3.40 -7.01
N MET A 46 6.47 2.26 -7.35
CA MET A 46 6.30 1.75 -8.71
C MET A 46 4.83 1.74 -9.16
N LEU A 47 4.03 2.70 -8.68
CA LEU A 47 2.63 2.78 -9.08
C LEU A 47 2.50 3.03 -10.60
N PRO A 48 1.52 2.39 -11.27
CA PRO A 48 1.20 2.70 -12.65
C PRO A 48 0.78 4.16 -12.81
N LYS A 49 0.96 4.73 -14.01
CA LYS A 49 0.48 6.07 -14.32
C LYS A 49 -1.02 6.19 -14.06
N GLY A 50 -1.43 7.34 -13.50
CA GLY A 50 -2.82 7.63 -13.15
C GLY A 50 -3.28 7.08 -11.79
N PHE A 51 -2.40 6.36 -11.07
CA PHE A 51 -2.60 6.02 -9.67
C PHE A 51 -1.77 6.95 -8.78
N GLU A 52 -2.36 7.34 -7.67
CA GLU A 52 -1.72 8.14 -6.63
C GLU A 52 -1.79 7.37 -5.31
N ALA A 53 -0.69 7.36 -4.56
CA ALA A 53 -0.67 6.87 -3.18
C ALA A 53 -0.49 8.02 -2.21
N LYS A 54 -1.27 7.99 -1.13
CA LYS A 54 -1.02 8.77 0.08
C LYS A 54 -0.69 7.77 1.17
N MET A 55 0.47 7.94 1.80
CA MET A 55 0.93 7.03 2.84
C MET A 55 1.47 7.82 4.03
N VAL A 56 1.08 7.41 5.23
CA VAL A 56 1.66 7.87 6.49
C VAL A 56 2.27 6.65 7.15
N CYS A 57 3.58 6.48 6.96
CA CYS A 57 4.30 5.36 7.56
C CYS A 57 5.53 5.86 8.33
N GLU A 58 5.82 5.18 9.43
CA GLU A 58 7.01 5.34 10.25
C GLU A 58 7.84 4.06 10.17
N SER A 59 9.16 4.20 10.10
CA SER A 59 10.05 3.06 9.99
C SER A 59 11.31 3.28 10.78
N ASP A 60 11.58 2.36 11.70
CA ASP A 60 12.86 2.25 12.40
C ASP A 60 13.84 1.32 11.66
N PHE A 61 13.48 0.87 10.45
CA PHE A 61 14.44 0.19 9.58
C PHE A 61 15.46 1.20 9.07
N PRO A 62 16.77 0.87 9.09
CA PRO A 62 17.83 1.73 8.59
C PRO A 62 17.72 2.00 7.08
#